data_AF-B1WRJ2-F1
#
_entry.id   AF-B1WRJ2-F1
#
_cell.length_a   1.000
_cell.length_b   1.000
_cell.length_c   1.000
_cell.angle_alpha   90.00
_cell.angle_beta   90.00
_cell.angle_gamma   90.00
#
_symmetry.space_group_name_H-M   'P 1'
#
loop_
_entity.id
_entity.type
_entity.pdbx_description
1 polymer ?
#
loop_
_entity_poly.entity_id
_entity_poly.type
_entity_poly.pdbx_seq_one_letter_code
_entity_poly.pdbx_strand_id
1 'polypeptide(L)' 'MLRPITMLVPEPSQQDLDLTEQLLKGMQLIRIPLIDHLILGEGNHCSLHRITDLWQRYPQE' A
#
# COMPACT_ATOMS: atom_id res chain seq x y z
N MET A 1 -24.99 -9.07 -18.81
CA MET A 1 -24.34 -9.94 -17.81
C MET A 1 -24.03 -9.10 -16.60
N LEU A 2 -24.71 -9.34 -15.48
CA LEU A 2 -24.37 -8.72 -14.20
C LEU A 2 -23.12 -9.44 -13.69
N ARG A 3 -22.02 -8.72 -13.48
CA ARG A 3 -20.84 -9.27 -12.80
C ARG A 3 -21.29 -9.72 -11.40
N PRO A 4 -20.84 -10.87 -10.89
CA PRO A 4 -21.16 -11.26 -9.53
C PRO A 4 -20.68 -10.15 -8.58
N ILE A 5 -21.39 -9.91 -7.49
CA ILE A 5 -20.94 -9.05 -6.38
C ILE A 5 -19.80 -9.81 -5.68
N THR A 6 -18.66 -9.94 -6.37
CA THR A 6 -17.41 -10.30 -5.75
C THR A 6 -16.96 -9.03 -5.04
N MET A 7 -17.02 -9.06 -3.71
CA MET A 7 -16.48 -8.04 -2.82
C MET A 7 -15.17 -7.51 -3.43
N LEU A 8 -15.17 -6.27 -3.93
CA LEU A 8 -14.03 -5.76 -4.70
C LEU A 8 -12.89 -5.50 -3.71
N VAL A 9 -11.74 -6.14 -3.93
CA VAL A 9 -10.51 -5.76 -3.23
C VAL A 9 -10.15 -4.35 -3.74
N PRO A 10 -9.92 -3.38 -2.84
CA PRO A 10 -9.55 -2.03 -3.27
C PRO A 10 -8.18 -2.06 -3.97
N GLU A 11 -8.10 -1.44 -5.14
CA GLU A 11 -6.86 -1.32 -5.92
C GLU A 11 -6.21 0.04 -5.66
N PRO A 12 -4.87 0.12 -5.50
CA PRO A 12 -4.17 1.38 -5.36
C PRO A 12 -4.24 2.22 -6.64
N SER A 13 -4.39 3.52 -6.49
CA SER A 13 -4.09 4.49 -7.54
C SER A 13 -2.58 4.71 -7.66
N GLN A 14 -2.14 5.33 -8.76
CA GLN A 14 -0.74 5.74 -8.90
C GLN A 14 -0.32 6.75 -7.81
N GLN A 15 -1.24 7.63 -7.41
CA GLN A 15 -0.99 8.60 -6.34
C GLN A 15 -0.73 7.94 -4.99
N ASP A 16 -1.40 6.81 -4.70
CA ASP A 16 -1.16 6.04 -3.48
C ASP A 16 0.25 5.44 -3.48
N LEU A 17 0.70 4.93 -4.63
CA LEU A 17 2.06 4.39 -4.81
C LEU A 17 3.12 5.49 -4.65
N ASP A 18 2.94 6.63 -5.32
CA ASP A 18 3.88 7.75 -5.29
C ASP A 18 4.00 8.34 -3.88
N LEU A 19 2.87 8.46 -3.16
CA LEU A 19 2.85 8.91 -1.77
C LEU A 19 3.55 7.91 -0.85
N THR A 20 3.27 6.62 -1.01
CA THR A 20 3.89 5.56 -0.19
C THR A 20 5.40 5.51 -0.39
N GLU A 21 5.88 5.65 -1.63
CA GLU A 21 7.31 5.74 -1.92
C GLU A 21 7.97 6.92 -1.20
N GLN A 22 7.34 8.11 -1.21
CA GLN A 22 7.85 9.28 -0.51
C GLN A 22 7.85 9.09 1.02
N LEU A 23 6.81 8.47 1.57
CA LEU A 23 6.73 8.16 3.00
C LEU A 23 7.83 7.19 3.42
N LEU A 24 8.06 6.10 2.69
CA LEU A 24 9.12 5.13 2.98
C LEU A 24 10.50 5.78 3.04
N LYS A 25 10.80 6.68 2.08
CA LYS A 25 12.03 7.47 2.08
C LYS A 25 12.12 8.39 3.30
N GLY A 26 11.03 9.09 3.62
CA GLY A 26 10.98 9.99 4.78
C GLY A 26 11.18 9.27 6.11
N MET A 27 10.59 8.09 6.24
CA MET A 27 10.68 7.23 7.42
C MET A 27 12.11 6.72 7.68
N GLN A 28 12.87 6.40 6.63
CA GLN A 28 14.29 6.06 6.74
C GLN A 28 15.13 7.23 7.31
N LEU A 29 14.80 8.48 6.95
CA LEU A 29 15.52 9.66 7.46
C LEU A 29 15.31 9.87 8.96
N ILE A 30 14.10 9.60 9.45
CA ILE A 30 13.74 9.80 10.86
C ILE A 30 13.86 8.53 11.72
N ARG A 31 14.26 7.40 11.12
CA ARG A 31 14.43 6.09 11.78
C ARG A 31 13.16 5.62 12.49
N ILE A 32 12.01 5.77 11.84
CA ILE A 32 10.73 5.22 12.29
C ILE A 32 10.21 4.31 11.19
N PRO A 33 10.08 3.00 11.40
CA PRO A 33 9.70 2.08 10.33
C PRO A 33 8.22 2.23 9.96
N LEU A 34 7.92 2.37 8.65
CA LEU A 34 6.57 2.21 8.13
C LEU A 34 6.27 0.72 7.92
N ILE A 35 5.35 0.17 8.71
CA ILE A 35 5.05 -1.26 8.67
C ILE A 35 4.26 -1.65 7.42
N ASP A 36 3.25 -0.85 7.07
CA ASP A 36 2.39 -1.09 5.91
C ASP A 36 1.60 0.18 5.53
N HIS A 37 1.05 0.19 4.31
CA HIS A 37 -0.02 1.09 3.89
C HIS A 37 -1.22 0.24 3.48
N LEU A 38 -2.30 0.33 4.27
CA LEU A 38 -3.55 -0.39 4.02
C LEU A 38 -4.57 0.52 3.34
N ILE A 39 -5.08 0.10 2.18
CA ILE A 39 -6.25 0.70 1.54
C ILE A 39 -7.47 -0.11 1.95
N LEU A 40 -8.51 0.55 2.47
CA LEU A 40 -9.71 -0.09 3.02
C LEU A 40 -10.93 0.19 2.13
N GLY A 41 -11.76 -0.81 1.87
CA GLY A 41 -12.97 -0.65 1.04
C GLY A 41 -13.87 -1.88 1.06
N GLU A 42 -15.20 -1.66 1.14
CA GLU A 42 -16.24 -2.71 1.10
C GLU A 42 -15.99 -3.93 2.01
N GLY A 43 -15.44 -3.71 3.21
CA GLY A 43 -15.12 -4.80 4.15
C GLY A 43 -13.85 -5.59 3.81
N ASN A 44 -13.09 -5.17 2.80
CA ASN A 44 -11.79 -5.69 2.42
C ASN A 44 -10.67 -4.67 2.65
N HIS A 45 -9.43 -5.15 2.52
CA HIS A 45 -8.24 -4.31 2.51
C HIS A 45 -7.24 -4.78 1.45
N CYS A 46 -6.41 -3.85 1.00
CA CYS A 46 -5.23 -4.11 0.20
C CYS A 46 -3.99 -3.59 0.95
N SER A 47 -2.99 -4.46 1.10
CA SER A 47 -1.70 -4.14 1.74
C SER A 47 -0.65 -3.85 0.68
N LEU A 48 -0.19 -2.60 0.60
CA LEU A 48 0.82 -2.21 -0.40
C LEU A 48 2.16 -2.88 -0.13
N HIS A 49 2.50 -3.18 1.13
CA HIS A 49 3.71 -3.94 1.43
C HIS A 49 3.67 -5.35 0.82
N ARG A 50 2.50 -6.00 0.82
CA ARG A 50 2.37 -7.37 0.28
C ARG A 50 2.30 -7.44 -1.24
N ILE A 51 1.78 -6.42 -1.90
CA ILE A 51 1.50 -6.46 -3.34
C ILE A 51 2.48 -5.66 -4.21
N THR A 52 3.38 -4.89 -3.60
CA THR A 52 4.39 -4.09 -4.31
C THR A 52 5.81 -4.47 -3.89
N ASP A 53 6.80 -4.00 -4.63
CA ASP A 53 8.23 -4.13 -4.31
C ASP A 53 8.79 -2.93 -3.51
N LEU A 54 7.93 -1.99 -3.09
CA LEU A 54 8.37 -0.73 -2.47
C LEU A 54 9.20 -0.95 -1.20
N TRP A 55 8.85 -1.92 -0.36
CA TRP A 55 9.62 -2.26 0.86
C TRP A 55 10.94 -2.97 0.56
N GLN A 56 11.08 -3.60 -0.60
CA GLN A 56 12.37 -4.15 -1.06
C GLN A 56 13.28 -3.03 -1.58
N ARG A 57 12.69 -2.04 -2.27
CA ARG A 57 13.40 -0.85 -2.76
C ARG A 57 13.78 0.13 -1.65
N TYR A 58 12.94 0.24 -0.60
CA TYR A 58 13.12 1.14 0.54
C TYR A 58 12.92 0.40 1.88
N PRO A 59 13.86 -0.47 2.30
CA PRO A 59 13.76 -1.26 3.53
C PRO A 59 13.51 -0.41 4.78
N GLN A 60 12.65 -0.90 5.68
CA GLN A 60 12.25 -0.24 6.93
C GLN A 60 12.78 -1.05 8.12
N GLU A 61 14.07 -0.88 8.43
CA GLU A 61 14.78 -1.55 9.56
C GLU A 61 14.66 -0.77 10.87
#